data_AF-A0A150MRY7-F1
#
_entry.id   AF-A0A150MRY7-F1
#
_cell.length_a   1.000
_cell.length_b   1.000
_cell.length_c   1.000
_cell.angle_alpha   90.00
_cell.angle_beta   90.00
_cell.angle_gamma   90.00
#
_symmetry.space_group_name_H-M   'P 1'
#
loop_
_entity.id
_entity.type
_entity.pdbx_description
1 polymer ?
#
loop_
_entity_poly.entity_id
_entity_poly.type
_entity_poly.pdbx_seq_one_letter_code
_entity_poly.pdbx_strand_id
1 'polypeptide(L)' 'MQQTSCIDAACLNQHFKQLMVKEMVLLQIEEKRQQMIELALTYGFTAKETIECSQELDQLINQYLQHTRMLESPSPSVQ' A
#
# COMPACT_ATOMS: atom_id res chain seq x y z
N MET A 1 -14.33 -13.75 -42.78
CA MET A 1 -14.47 -12.38 -42.26
C MET A 1 -14.47 -12.47 -40.75
N GLN A 2 -13.33 -12.16 -40.13
CA GLN A 2 -13.06 -12.38 -38.71
C GLN A 2 -14.06 -11.61 -37.82
N GLN A 3 -14.73 -12.33 -36.93
CA GLN A 3 -15.37 -11.75 -35.75
C GLN A 3 -14.27 -11.53 -34.71
N THR A 4 -13.71 -10.33 -34.65
CA THR A 4 -12.77 -9.95 -33.59
C THR A 4 -13.57 -9.34 -32.44
N SER A 5 -13.93 -10.20 -31.48
CA SER A 5 -14.03 -9.98 -30.03
C SER A 5 -14.16 -8.52 -29.54
N CYS A 6 -15.35 -8.13 -29.09
CA CYS A 6 -15.60 -6.88 -28.37
C CYS A 6 -15.10 -6.87 -26.90
N ILE A 7 -14.09 -7.68 -26.54
CA ILE A 7 -13.67 -7.89 -25.14
C ILE A 7 -12.72 -6.78 -24.62
N ASP A 8 -12.15 -5.93 -25.47
CA ASP A 8 -10.99 -5.11 -25.07
C ASP A 8 -11.31 -3.76 -24.38
N ALA A 9 -12.49 -3.17 -24.55
CA ALA A 9 -12.79 -1.83 -24.01
C ALA A 9 -13.01 -1.82 -22.48
N ALA A 10 -13.56 -2.89 -21.92
CA ALA A 10 -13.79 -3.01 -20.47
C ALA A 10 -12.48 -3.29 -19.70
N CYS A 11 -11.56 -4.04 -20.31
CA CYS A 11 -10.26 -4.39 -19.71
C CYS A 11 -9.35 -3.16 -19.55
N LEU A 12 -9.34 -2.26 -20.55
CA LEU A 12 -8.53 -1.03 -20.52
C LEU A 12 -8.97 -0.08 -19.39
N ASN A 13 -10.29 0.05 -19.18
CA ASN A 13 -10.86 0.85 -18.08
C ASN A 13 -10.55 0.24 -16.71
N GLN A 14 -10.61 -1.09 -16.61
CA GLN A 14 -10.27 -1.82 -15.38
C GLN A 14 -8.78 -1.63 -15.01
N HIS A 15 -7.89 -1.68 -16.00
CA HIS A 15 -6.45 -1.48 -15.79
C HIS A 15 -6.12 -0.06 -15.33
N PHE A 16 -6.74 0.95 -15.96
CA PHE A 16 -6.57 2.35 -15.56
C PHE A 16 -7.06 2.62 -14.13
N LYS A 17 -8.20 2.03 -13.73
CA LYS A 17 -8.72 2.12 -12.36
C LYS A 17 -7.79 1.46 -11.34
N GLN A 18 -7.21 0.31 -11.68
CA GLN A 18 -6.26 -0.38 -10.80
C GLN A 18 -4.96 0.42 -10.60
N LEU A 19 -4.48 1.10 -11.65
CA LEU A 19 -3.28 1.94 -11.60
C LEU A 19 -3.45 3.11 -10.62
N MET A 20 -4.58 3.82 -10.70
CA MET A 20 -4.89 4.97 -9.84
C MET A 20 -5.05 4.57 -8.36
N VAL A 21 -5.68 3.42 -8.07
CA VAL A 21 -5.79 2.92 -6.69
C VAL A 21 -4.42 2.59 -6.11
N LYS A 22 -3.54 2.00 -6.93
CA LYS A 22 -2.19 1.65 -6.51
C LYS A 22 -1.36 2.88 -6.15
N GLU A 23 -1.41 3.93 -6.96
CA GLU A 23 -0.72 5.21 -6.69
C GLU A 23 -1.25 5.88 -5.42
N MET A 24 -2.57 5.90 -5.23
CA MET A 24 -3.18 6.49 -4.02
C MET A 24 -2.71 5.79 -2.74
N VAL A 25 -2.64 4.45 -2.74
CA VAL A 25 -2.15 3.69 -1.58
C VAL A 25 -0.67 3.96 -1.31
N LEU A 26 0.16 4.11 -2.37
CA LEU A 26 1.56 4.48 -2.20
C LEU A 26 1.74 5.85 -1.55
N LEU A 27 0.93 6.84 -1.93
CA LEU A 27 0.95 8.16 -1.31
C LEU A 27 0.58 8.09 0.18
N GLN A 28 -0.40 7.27 0.54
CA GLN A 28 -0.78 7.07 1.94
C GLN A 28 0.32 6.39 2.77
N ILE A 29 1.05 5.43 2.18
CA ILE A 29 2.21 4.80 2.81
C ILE A 29 3.31 5.85 3.06
N GLU A 30 3.60 6.69 2.08
CA GLU A 30 4.61 7.75 2.21
C GLU A 30 4.25 8.74 3.31
N GLU A 31 3.01 9.22 3.32
CA GLU A 31 2.50 10.15 4.33
C GLU A 31 2.58 9.54 5.73
N LYS A 32 2.13 8.28 5.89
CA LYS A 32 2.17 7.59 7.18
C LYS A 32 3.60 7.31 7.64
N ARG A 33 4.54 7.02 6.73
CA ARG A 33 5.97 6.89 7.07
C ARG A 33 6.52 8.20 7.61
N GLN A 34 6.19 9.32 6.98
CA GLN A 34 6.63 10.63 7.42
C GLN A 34 6.08 10.97 8.81
N GLN A 35 4.79 10.69 9.06
CA GLN A 35 4.17 10.82 10.38
C GLN A 35 4.89 9.97 11.44
N MET A 36 5.22 8.71 11.12
CA MET A 36 5.93 7.82 12.05
C MET A 36 7.32 8.38 12.41
N ILE A 37 8.05 8.94 11.44
CA ILE A 37 9.35 9.57 11.68
C ILE A 37 9.19 10.80 12.59
N GLU A 38 8.20 11.64 12.34
CA GLU A 38 7.93 12.83 13.18
C GLU A 38 7.57 12.45 14.61
N LEU A 39 6.73 11.41 14.79
CA LEU A 39 6.40 10.88 16.11
C LEU A 39 7.61 10.25 16.79
N ALA A 40 8.44 9.52 16.05
CA ALA A 40 9.67 8.95 16.58
C ALA A 40 10.68 10.01 17.03
N LEU A 41 10.79 11.11 16.28
CA LEU A 41 11.65 12.24 16.64
C LEU A 41 11.10 13.04 17.82
N THR A 42 9.77 13.08 18.00
CA THR A 42 9.11 13.86 19.06
C THR A 42 8.99 13.08 20.37
N TYR A 43 8.54 11.83 20.31
CA TYR A 43 8.18 10.99 21.45
C TYR A 43 9.12 9.78 21.63
N GLY A 44 9.90 9.44 20.61
CA GLY A 44 10.75 8.25 20.58
C GLY A 44 10.13 7.09 19.81
N PHE A 45 10.96 6.15 19.35
CA PHE A 45 10.51 4.97 18.60
C PHE A 45 9.68 3.98 19.42
N THR A 46 9.82 4.01 20.75
CA THR A 46 9.08 3.13 21.68
C THR A 46 7.84 3.81 22.27
N ALA A 47 7.56 5.06 21.89
CA ALA A 47 6.34 5.73 22.31
C ALA A 47 5.11 5.02 21.72
N LYS A 48 4.03 5.02 22.48
CA LYS A 48 2.78 4.36 22.08
C LYS A 48 2.29 4.89 20.73
N GLU A 49 2.36 6.19 20.54
CA GLU A 49 1.95 6.91 19.34
C GLU A 49 2.77 6.46 18.12
N THR A 50 4.09 6.29 18.29
CA THR A 50 4.97 5.82 17.21
C THR A 50 4.72 4.36 16.86
N ILE A 51 4.44 3.51 17.85
CA ILE A 51 4.09 2.10 17.67
C ILE A 51 2.73 1.94 16.98
N GLU A 52 1.73 2.73 17.37
CA GLU A 52 0.43 2.75 16.70
C GLU A 52 0.60 3.20 15.24
N CYS A 53 1.40 4.25 15.00
CA CYS A 53 1.69 4.72 13.66
C CYS A 53 2.42 3.66 12.79
N SER A 54 3.35 2.89 13.37
CA SER A 54 4.02 1.80 12.65
C SER A 54 3.07 0.67 12.28
N GLN A 55 2.14 0.31 13.18
CA GLN A 55 1.13 -0.71 12.90
C GLN A 55 0.17 -0.27 11.77
N GLU A 56 -0.23 1.00 11.76
CA GLU A 56 -1.05 1.55 10.68
C GLU A 56 -0.29 1.56 9.34
N LEU A 57 1.00 1.92 9.37
CA LEU A 57 1.86 1.87 8.18
C LEU A 57 1.96 0.44 7.63
N ASP A 58 2.19 -0.56 8.49
CA ASP A 58 2.24 -1.97 8.11
C ASP A 58 0.92 -2.43 7.48
N GLN A 59 -0.23 -1.98 8.00
CA GLN A 59 -1.53 -2.28 7.40
C GLN A 59 -1.68 -1.71 5.98
N LEU A 60 -1.26 -0.47 5.76
CA LEU A 60 -1.29 0.17 4.44
C LEU A 60 -0.37 -0.55 3.44
N ILE A 61 0.83 -0.95 3.88
CA ILE A 61 1.77 -1.75 3.08
C ILE A 61 1.14 -3.10 2.74
N ASN A 62 0.54 -3.79 3.71
CA ASN A 62 -0.12 -5.07 3.49
C ASN A 62 -1.28 -4.96 2.48
N GLN A 63 -2.09 -3.89 2.55
CA GLN A 63 -3.14 -3.63 1.58
C GLN A 63 -2.56 -3.40 0.17
N TYR A 64 -1.50 -2.60 0.05
CA TYR A 64 -0.81 -2.39 -1.21
C TYR A 64 -0.25 -3.69 -1.80
N LEU A 65 0.37 -4.53 -0.98
CA LEU A 65 0.94 -5.82 -1.41
C LEU A 65 -0.16 -6.78 -1.87
N GLN A 66 -1.29 -6.86 -1.13
CA GLN A 66 -2.46 -7.64 -1.55
C GLN A 66 -2.98 -7.19 -2.93
N HIS A 67 -2.99 -5.89 -3.19
CA HIS A 67 -3.38 -5.33 -4.49
C HIS A 67 -2.31 -5.49 -5.58
N THR A 68 -1.03 -5.58 -5.22
CA THR A 68 0.11 -5.58 -6.17
C THR A 68 0.55 -6.99 -6.59
N ARG A 69 0.23 -8.02 -5.77
CA ARG A 69 0.44 -9.48 -5.89
C ARG A 69 1.12 -9.98 -4.60
N MET A 70 0.84 -11.22 -4.21
CA MET A 70 1.46 -12.01 -3.12
C MET A 70 3.02 -12.11 -3.18
N LEU A 71 3.72 -10.98 -3.19
CA LEU A 71 5.18 -10.93 -3.32
C LEU A 71 5.73 -10.22 -2.08
N GLU A 72 6.58 -10.98 -1.40
CA GLU A 72 7.37 -10.66 -0.21
C GLU A 72 6.65 -10.94 1.12
N SER A 73 7.02 -12.10 1.67
CA SER A 73 6.71 -12.60 2.99
C SER A 73 6.87 -11.52 4.07
N PRO A 74 5.99 -11.48 5.07
CA PRO A 74 6.15 -10.58 6.20
C PRO A 74 7.51 -10.89 6.85
N SER A 75 8.37 -9.86 6.93
CA SER A 75 9.53 -9.91 7.80
C SER A 75 9.04 -10.38 9.18
N PRO A 76 9.52 -11.52 9.69
CA PRO A 76 9.08 -12.03 10.96
C PRO A 76 9.42 -11.00 12.03
N SER A 77 8.42 -10.76 12.87
CA SER A 77 8.56 -10.15 14.18
C SER A 77 9.93 -10.48 14.76
N VAL A 78 10.75 -9.44 14.96
CA VAL A 78 11.93 -9.54 15.82
C VAL A 78 11.38 -9.75 17.23
N GLN A 79 11.24 -11.01 17.61
CA GLN A 79 11.16 -11.46 19.00
C GLN A 79 12.56 -11.57 19.58
#